data_AF-A0A3B9MVL9-F1
#
_entry.id   AF-A0A3B9MVL9-F1
#
_cell.length_a   1.000
_cell.length_b   1.000
_cell.length_c   1.000
_cell.angle_alpha   90.00
_cell.angle_beta   90.00
_cell.angle_gamma   90.00
#
_symmetry.space_group_name_H-M   'P 1'
#
loop_
_entity.id
_entity.type
_entity.pdbx_description
1 polymer ?
#
loop_
_entity_poly.entity_id
_entity_poly.type
_entity_poly.pdbx_seq_one_letter_code
_entity_poly.pdbx_strand_id
1 'polypeptide(L)'
;MFMDYEFEGYALKDGDKNYVKIPFNVWEICNDNVGDVPVKVCIEDICFQCKLEPIKNGYYNIPLTDEQAALFPEGKGKPMLFSVIGKEKEEPEKGPYSKENPIRKIDSMEILIQPWDGLCGQTVFAMLAGVSIDEASNIMHCREWQASMLKIINTLDYVGIRHADRIIYTGGKEVELPECCIIMENLGRFSHYLIGYKGSYYDPNKGIMKEFDKSNIKGYLEILTD
;
A
#
# COMPACT_ATOMS: atom_id res chain seq x y z
N MET A 1 -12.73 -9.15 4.03
CA MET A 1 -11.56 -8.76 4.87
C MET A 1 -11.26 -7.30 4.57
N PHE A 2 -10.97 -6.47 5.56
CA PHE A 2 -10.62 -5.06 5.32
C PHE A 2 -9.13 -4.93 5.03
N MET A 3 -8.76 -3.86 4.34
CA MET A 3 -7.36 -3.49 4.21
C MET A 3 -7.09 -2.32 5.16
N ASP A 4 -6.14 -2.52 6.07
CA ASP A 4 -5.70 -1.48 6.98
C ASP A 4 -4.50 -0.74 6.41
N TYR A 5 -4.45 0.56 6.65
CA TYR A 5 -3.37 1.43 6.26
C TYR A 5 -2.78 2.05 7.52
N GLU A 6 -1.54 1.69 7.82
CA GLU A 6 -0.83 2.19 8.99
C GLU A 6 0.10 3.32 8.59
N PHE A 7 0.09 4.39 9.36
CA PHE A 7 1.05 5.48 9.22
C PHE A 7 1.22 6.20 10.54
N GLU A 8 2.30 6.95 10.67
CA GLU A 8 2.45 7.86 11.81
C GLU A 8 1.72 9.18 11.52
N GLY A 9 0.70 9.47 12.34
CA GLY A 9 -0.05 10.71 12.27
C GLY A 9 0.43 11.74 13.29
N TYR A 10 0.23 13.01 12.96
CA TYR A 10 0.54 14.15 13.82
C TYR A 10 -0.71 15.02 13.92
N ALA A 11 -1.10 15.40 15.14
CA ALA A 11 -2.14 16.40 15.33
C ALA A 11 -1.63 17.77 14.90
N LEU A 12 -2.34 18.38 13.96
CA LEU A 12 -2.11 19.73 13.45
C LEU A 12 -3.31 20.60 13.80
N LYS A 13 -3.07 21.90 13.94
CA LYS A 13 -4.10 22.89 14.23
C LYS A 13 -4.09 24.00 13.19
N ASP A 14 -5.26 24.34 12.66
CA ASP A 14 -5.48 25.49 11.79
C ASP A 14 -6.72 26.25 12.27
N GLY A 15 -6.50 27.42 12.86
CA GLY A 15 -7.54 28.14 13.62
C GLY A 15 -8.09 27.27 14.77
N ASP A 16 -9.40 27.03 14.75
CA ASP A 16 -10.10 26.20 15.74
C ASP A 16 -10.23 24.72 15.31
N LYS A 17 -9.64 24.32 14.18
CA LYS A 17 -9.73 22.95 13.67
C LYS A 17 -8.48 22.15 13.99
N ASN A 18 -8.66 20.99 14.61
CA ASN A 18 -7.61 19.97 14.75
C ASN A 18 -7.76 18.90 13.67
N TYR A 19 -6.64 18.41 13.13
CA TYR A 19 -6.66 17.38 12.10
C TYR A 19 -5.34 16.61 11.99
N VAL A 20 -5.36 15.48 11.30
CA VAL A 20 -4.17 14.74 10.86
C VAL A 20 -4.13 14.71 9.34
N LYS A 21 -2.95 14.94 8.75
CA LYS A 21 -2.75 14.76 7.30
C LYS A 21 -2.55 13.29 6.96
N ILE A 22 -3.25 12.80 5.96
CA ILE A 22 -3.00 11.46 5.42
C ILE A 22 -1.78 11.52 4.49
N PRO A 23 -0.74 10.69 4.69
CA PRO A 23 0.53 10.81 3.97
C PRO A 23 0.52 10.16 2.57
N PHE A 24 -0.63 9.67 2.11
CA PHE A 24 -0.79 9.02 0.82
C PHE A 24 -2.07 9.50 0.13
N ASN A 25 -2.15 9.21 -1.16
CA ASN A 25 -3.31 9.56 -1.97
C ASN A 25 -4.44 8.56 -1.73
N VAL A 26 -5.56 9.01 -1.17
CA VAL A 26 -6.72 8.17 -0.82
C VAL A 26 -7.41 7.62 -2.07
N TRP A 27 -7.31 8.29 -3.22
CA TRP A 27 -7.88 7.78 -4.47
C TRP A 27 -7.18 6.51 -4.97
N GLU A 28 -5.88 6.34 -4.69
CA GLU A 28 -5.12 5.13 -5.06
C GLU A 28 -5.67 3.87 -4.38
N ILE A 29 -6.32 4.04 -3.22
CA ILE A 29 -6.87 2.96 -2.40
C ILE A 29 -8.40 2.89 -2.44
N CYS A 30 -9.07 3.96 -2.89
CA CYS A 30 -10.52 4.05 -2.94
C CYS A 30 -11.12 3.94 -4.35
N ASN A 31 -10.35 3.78 -5.44
CA ASN A 31 -10.87 3.74 -6.82
C ASN A 31 -11.93 4.83 -7.10
N ASP A 32 -11.47 6.07 -7.23
CA ASP A 32 -12.23 7.22 -7.73
C ASP A 32 -13.44 7.70 -6.92
N ASN A 33 -13.54 7.34 -5.63
CA ASN A 33 -14.48 8.01 -4.72
C ASN A 33 -14.05 9.48 -4.49
N VAL A 34 -14.57 10.37 -5.32
CA VAL A 34 -14.46 11.82 -5.16
C VAL A 34 -15.57 12.27 -4.21
N GLY A 35 -15.20 12.66 -2.98
CA GLY A 35 -16.13 13.23 -2.01
C GLY A 35 -16.04 12.60 -0.62
N ASP A 36 -17.20 12.29 -0.05
CA ASP A 36 -17.35 11.76 1.31
C ASP A 36 -16.78 10.34 1.43
N VAL A 37 -15.59 10.22 2.04
CA VAL A 37 -14.98 8.94 2.36
C VAL A 37 -15.17 8.66 3.85
N PRO A 38 -16.12 7.79 4.25
CA PRO A 38 -16.26 7.37 5.63
C PRO A 38 -15.14 6.38 5.99
N VAL A 39 -14.48 6.64 7.11
CA VAL A 39 -13.31 5.87 7.54
C VAL A 39 -13.42 5.52 9.01
N LYS A 40 -12.83 4.39 9.39
CA LYS A 40 -12.51 4.05 10.76
C LYS A 40 -11.04 4.39 10.98
N VAL A 41 -10.79 5.13 12.05
CA VAL A 41 -9.44 5.52 12.47
C VAL A 41 -9.23 4.99 13.87
N CYS A 42 -8.10 4.35 14.11
CA CYS A 42 -7.67 3.93 15.43
C CYS A 42 -6.32 4.56 15.77
N ILE A 43 -6.23 5.17 16.96
CA ILE A 43 -5.01 5.69 17.56
C ILE A 43 -4.83 4.91 18.85
N GLU A 44 -3.79 4.07 18.91
CA GLU A 44 -3.63 3.11 20.01
C GLU A 44 -4.92 2.27 20.20
N ASP A 45 -5.52 2.29 21.38
CA ASP A 45 -6.74 1.54 21.71
C ASP A 45 -8.04 2.30 21.39
N ILE A 46 -7.94 3.55 20.94
CA ILE A 46 -9.11 4.42 20.70
C ILE A 46 -9.44 4.42 19.21
N CYS A 47 -10.60 3.87 18.86
CA CYS A 47 -11.12 3.87 17.51
C CYS A 47 -12.35 4.78 17.38
N PHE A 48 -12.43 5.54 16.30
CA PHE A 48 -13.58 6.36 15.96
C PHE A 48 -13.85 6.32 14.45
N GLN A 49 -15.06 6.73 14.07
CA GLN A 49 -15.44 6.87 12.66
C GLN A 49 -15.60 8.34 12.32
N CYS A 50 -15.11 8.74 11.16
CA CYS A 50 -15.26 10.10 10.67
C CYS A 50 -15.37 10.12 9.14
N LYS A 51 -15.75 11.28 8.61
CA LYS A 51 -15.62 11.60 7.19
C LYS A 51 -14.32 12.37 6.98
N LEU A 52 -13.61 12.06 5.91
CA LEU A 52 -12.39 12.79 5.54
C LEU A 52 -12.71 14.18 4.98
N GLU A 53 -11.86 15.16 5.31
CA GLU A 53 -11.92 16.50 4.72
C GLU A 53 -10.99 16.56 3.48
N PRO A 54 -11.51 16.82 2.27
CA PRO A 54 -10.69 16.86 1.07
C PRO A 54 -9.77 18.08 1.04
N ILE A 55 -8.53 17.89 0.55
CA ILE A 55 -7.57 18.97 0.31
C ILE A 55 -7.50 19.27 -1.19
N LYS A 56 -6.80 18.41 -1.95
CA LYS A 56 -6.69 18.46 -3.42
C LYS A 56 -6.14 17.14 -3.96
N ASN A 57 -6.54 16.78 -5.19
CA ASN A 57 -5.97 15.65 -5.95
C ASN A 57 -5.90 14.32 -5.17
N GLY A 58 -6.93 14.01 -4.39
CA GLY A 58 -7.02 12.76 -3.62
C GLY A 58 -6.29 12.76 -2.28
N TYR A 59 -5.72 13.89 -1.85
CA TYR A 59 -5.21 14.07 -0.49
C TYR A 59 -6.29 14.61 0.43
N TYR A 60 -6.32 14.10 1.66
CA TYR A 60 -7.34 14.37 2.66
C TYR A 60 -6.75 14.58 4.05
N ASN A 61 -7.51 15.26 4.90
CA ASN A 61 -7.30 15.35 6.34
C ASN A 61 -8.29 14.45 7.09
N ILE A 62 -7.86 13.89 8.21
CA ILE A 62 -8.71 13.28 9.23
C ILE A 62 -9.04 14.40 10.24
N PRO A 63 -10.29 14.88 10.32
CA PRO A 63 -10.66 15.86 11.33
C PRO A 63 -10.62 15.23 12.73
N LEU A 64 -10.14 15.98 13.72
CA LEU A 64 -10.08 15.57 15.13
C LEU A 64 -10.92 16.51 16.01
N THR A 65 -11.56 15.95 17.03
CA THR A 65 -12.06 16.73 18.17
C THR A 65 -10.91 17.16 19.09
N ASP A 66 -11.15 18.10 20.00
CA ASP A 66 -10.13 18.49 21.01
C ASP A 66 -9.68 17.29 21.86
N GLU A 67 -10.61 16.40 22.25
CA GLU A 67 -10.31 15.19 23.01
C GLU A 67 -9.42 14.22 22.22
N GLN A 68 -9.66 14.07 20.91
CA GLN A 68 -8.85 13.21 20.04
C GLN A 68 -7.47 13.84 19.75
N ALA A 69 -7.41 15.16 19.57
CA ALA A 69 -6.16 15.88 19.39
C ALA A 69 -5.25 15.78 20.63
N ALA A 70 -5.85 15.78 21.83
CA ALA A 70 -5.13 15.60 23.09
C ALA A 70 -4.46 14.21 23.23
N LEU A 71 -4.79 13.24 22.37
CA LEU A 71 -4.10 11.95 22.33
C LEU A 71 -2.67 12.06 21.80
N PHE A 72 -2.34 13.11 21.05
CA PHE A 72 -1.01 13.33 20.48
C PHE A 72 -0.16 14.20 21.42
N PRO A 73 0.99 13.73 21.91
CA PRO A 73 1.91 14.57 22.65
C PRO A 73 2.43 15.69 21.75
N GLU A 74 2.72 16.85 22.34
CA GLU A 74 3.20 18.02 21.59
C GLU A 74 4.44 17.68 20.75
N GLY A 75 4.34 17.91 19.44
CA GLY A 75 5.41 17.65 18.47
C GLY A 75 5.73 16.16 18.23
N LYS A 76 4.93 15.22 18.76
CA LYS A 76 5.16 13.78 18.58
C LYS A 76 4.04 13.12 17.78
N GLY A 77 4.43 12.32 16.80
CA GLY A 77 3.53 11.49 16.05
C GLY A 77 3.10 10.24 16.84
N LYS A 78 1.98 9.66 16.44
CA LYS A 78 1.51 8.36 16.92
C LYS A 78 1.16 7.44 15.75
N PRO A 79 1.38 6.12 15.87
CA PRO A 79 0.86 5.16 14.91
C PRO A 79 -0.67 5.27 14.83
N MET A 80 -1.17 5.32 13.61
CA MET A 80 -2.59 5.36 13.30
C MET A 80 -2.92 4.24 12.34
N LEU A 81 -4.00 3.51 12.65
CA LEU A 81 -4.62 2.58 11.71
C LEU A 81 -5.81 3.27 11.06
N PHE A 82 -5.89 3.12 9.75
CA PHE A 82 -6.92 3.69 8.91
C PHE A 82 -7.56 2.58 8.07
N SER A 83 -8.89 2.53 8.05
CA SER A 83 -9.64 1.60 7.20
C SER A 83 -10.82 2.32 6.56
N VAL A 84 -11.08 2.06 5.28
CA VAL A 84 -12.21 2.66 4.56
C VAL A 84 -13.49 1.85 4.84
N ILE A 85 -14.53 2.52 5.34
CA ILE A 85 -15.81 1.87 5.66
C ILE A 85 -16.58 1.60 4.36
N GLY A 86 -17.18 0.42 4.25
CA GLY A 86 -17.97 0.01 3.08
C GLY A 86 -17.12 -0.42 1.87
N LYS A 87 -15.79 -0.42 2.00
CA LYS A 87 -14.88 -1.07 1.05
C LYS A 87 -14.31 -2.35 1.65
N GLU A 88 -15.21 -3.26 1.99
CA GLU A 88 -14.81 -4.65 2.21
C GLU A 88 -14.16 -5.14 0.92
N LYS A 89 -13.06 -5.91 1.02
CA LYS A 89 -12.52 -6.60 -0.15
C LYS A 89 -13.66 -7.39 -0.80
N GLU A 90 -13.94 -7.11 -2.07
CA GLU A 90 -14.78 -7.98 -2.88
C GLU A 90 -14.23 -9.40 -2.78
N GLU A 91 -15.12 -10.41 -2.79
CA GLU A 91 -14.63 -11.77 -2.91
C GLU A 91 -13.77 -11.85 -4.18
N PRO A 92 -12.53 -12.35 -4.10
CA PRO A 92 -11.71 -12.46 -5.28
C PRO A 92 -12.47 -13.27 -6.32
N GLU A 93 -12.36 -12.84 -7.59
CA GLU A 93 -12.97 -13.54 -8.69
C GLU A 93 -12.61 -15.03 -8.62
N LYS A 94 -13.58 -15.92 -8.81
CA LYS A 94 -13.36 -17.36 -8.67
C LYS A 94 -12.44 -17.86 -9.79
N GLY A 95 -11.15 -17.91 -9.49
CA GLY A 95 -10.11 -18.48 -10.34
C GLY A 95 -9.78 -19.94 -10.00
N PRO A 96 -8.79 -20.53 -10.69
CA PRO A 96 -8.31 -21.88 -10.40
C PRO A 96 -7.40 -21.96 -9.16
N TYR A 97 -7.13 -20.83 -8.49
CA TYR A 97 -6.19 -20.72 -7.38
C TYR A 97 -6.89 -20.51 -6.04
N SER A 98 -6.21 -20.85 -4.95
CA SER A 98 -6.62 -20.54 -3.58
C SER A 98 -5.41 -20.31 -2.69
N LYS A 99 -5.60 -19.90 -1.42
CA LYS A 99 -4.49 -19.74 -0.48
C LYS A 99 -3.78 -21.07 -0.17
N GLU A 100 -4.52 -22.18 -0.24
CA GLU A 100 -4.01 -23.53 -0.06
C GLU A 100 -3.33 -24.08 -1.32
N ASN A 101 -3.75 -23.60 -2.49
CA ASN A 101 -3.19 -23.96 -3.79
C ASN A 101 -2.92 -22.69 -4.63
N PRO A 102 -1.89 -21.89 -4.27
CA PRO A 102 -1.57 -20.66 -4.99
C PRO A 102 -0.98 -20.97 -6.36
N ILE A 103 -0.93 -19.97 -7.24
CA ILE A 103 -0.27 -20.08 -8.55
C ILE A 103 1.19 -20.56 -8.42
N ARG A 104 1.86 -20.14 -7.34
CA ARG A 104 3.15 -20.67 -6.90
C ARG A 104 3.40 -20.41 -5.42
N LYS A 105 4.40 -21.11 -4.87
CA LYS A 105 5.06 -20.75 -3.62
C LYS A 105 6.25 -19.82 -3.92
N ILE A 106 6.54 -18.91 -2.99
CA ILE A 106 7.66 -17.95 -3.12
C ILE A 106 8.83 -18.46 -2.29
N ASP A 107 9.62 -19.36 -2.88
CA ASP A 107 10.86 -19.90 -2.32
C ASP A 107 12.12 -19.26 -2.93
N SER A 108 11.93 -18.46 -3.97
CA SER A 108 12.96 -17.82 -4.80
C SER A 108 12.39 -16.59 -5.49
N MET A 109 13.27 -15.66 -5.88
CA MET A 109 12.93 -14.43 -6.59
C MET A 109 13.85 -14.24 -7.79
N GLU A 110 13.27 -14.08 -8.97
CA GLU A 110 13.97 -13.80 -10.22
C GLU A 110 13.63 -12.40 -10.69
N ILE A 111 14.65 -11.69 -11.19
CA ILE A 111 14.45 -10.33 -11.70
C ILE A 111 13.78 -10.37 -13.07
N LEU A 112 12.71 -9.59 -13.22
CA LEU A 112 12.15 -9.22 -14.52
C LEU A 112 12.39 -7.73 -14.76
N ILE A 113 12.90 -7.38 -15.93
CA ILE A 113 13.11 -5.98 -16.32
C ILE A 113 11.91 -5.54 -17.13
N GLN A 114 11.29 -4.42 -16.74
CA GLN A 114 10.17 -3.87 -17.49
C GLN A 114 10.66 -3.41 -18.88
N PRO A 115 9.92 -3.72 -19.95
CA PRO A 115 10.38 -3.42 -21.30
C PRO A 115 10.27 -1.92 -21.65
N TRP A 116 9.39 -1.18 -20.95
CA TRP A 116 9.24 0.28 -21.02
C TRP A 116 8.57 0.81 -19.75
N ASP A 117 8.54 2.13 -19.61
CA ASP A 117 7.99 2.80 -18.43
C ASP A 117 6.48 2.58 -18.26
N GLY A 118 6.06 2.48 -16.99
CA GLY A 118 4.66 2.34 -16.61
C GLY A 118 4.20 0.90 -16.33
N LEU A 119 5.09 -0.10 -16.38
CA LEU A 119 4.77 -1.51 -16.13
C LEU A 119 5.29 -2.03 -14.78
N CYS A 120 5.78 -1.17 -13.89
CA CYS A 120 6.44 -1.58 -12.65
C CYS A 120 5.52 -2.43 -11.77
N GLY A 121 4.23 -2.07 -11.66
CA GLY A 121 3.23 -2.85 -10.91
C GLY A 121 2.97 -4.25 -11.48
N GLN A 122 2.84 -4.37 -12.81
CA GLN A 122 2.73 -5.66 -13.49
C GLN A 122 4.00 -6.48 -13.32
N THR A 123 5.16 -5.84 -13.37
CA THR A 123 6.45 -6.52 -13.31
C THR A 123 6.72 -7.08 -11.91
N VAL A 124 6.40 -6.34 -10.84
CA VAL A 124 6.50 -6.90 -9.47
C VAL A 124 5.50 -8.02 -9.23
N PHE A 125 4.27 -7.91 -9.75
CA PHE A 125 3.32 -9.01 -9.67
C PHE A 125 3.82 -10.24 -10.44
N ALA A 126 4.36 -10.05 -11.65
CA ALA A 126 4.93 -11.11 -12.47
C ALA A 126 6.06 -11.87 -11.74
N MET A 127 6.97 -11.14 -11.09
CA MET A 127 8.04 -11.73 -10.28
C MET A 127 7.48 -12.58 -9.12
N LEU A 128 6.51 -12.05 -8.38
CA LEU A 128 5.86 -12.77 -7.26
C LEU A 128 5.10 -14.01 -7.72
N ALA A 129 4.40 -13.91 -8.86
CA ALA A 129 3.60 -14.99 -9.42
C ALA A 129 4.42 -15.97 -10.28
N GLY A 130 5.67 -15.64 -10.63
CA GLY A 130 6.53 -16.49 -11.46
C GLY A 130 6.02 -16.65 -12.89
N VAL A 131 5.44 -15.58 -13.43
CA VAL A 131 4.82 -15.54 -14.77
C VAL A 131 5.50 -14.47 -15.64
N SER A 132 5.18 -14.44 -16.93
CA SER A 132 5.64 -13.37 -17.82
C SER A 132 4.94 -12.03 -17.52
N ILE A 133 5.54 -10.90 -17.93
CA ILE A 133 4.93 -9.57 -17.80
C ILE A 133 3.61 -9.48 -18.61
N ASP A 134 3.55 -10.15 -19.77
CA ASP A 134 2.34 -10.19 -20.59
C ASP A 134 1.21 -10.97 -19.90
N GLU A 135 1.54 -12.11 -19.31
CA GLU A 135 0.59 -12.90 -18.52
C GLU A 135 0.12 -12.13 -17.28
N ALA A 136 1.03 -11.48 -16.56
CA ALA A 136 0.70 -10.58 -15.46
C ALA A 136 -0.26 -9.46 -15.90
N SER A 137 -0.01 -8.81 -17.04
CA SER A 137 -0.88 -7.77 -17.58
C SER A 137 -2.28 -8.28 -17.91
N ASN A 138 -2.38 -9.52 -18.42
CA ASN A 138 -3.65 -10.18 -18.71
C ASN A 138 -4.42 -10.53 -17.43
N ILE A 139 -3.77 -11.11 -16.42
CA ILE A 139 -4.41 -11.46 -15.13
C ILE A 139 -4.83 -10.19 -14.38
N MET A 140 -3.98 -9.17 -14.34
CA MET A 140 -4.28 -7.91 -13.66
C MET A 140 -5.31 -7.04 -14.39
N HIS A 141 -5.60 -7.34 -15.67
CA HIS A 141 -6.38 -6.48 -16.56
C HIS A 141 -5.87 -5.02 -16.58
N CYS A 142 -4.55 -4.84 -16.68
CA CYS A 142 -3.90 -3.52 -16.57
C CYS A 142 -2.92 -3.26 -17.71
N ARG A 143 -3.00 -2.05 -18.27
CA ARG A 143 -2.00 -1.49 -19.19
C ARG A 143 -1.00 -0.60 -18.46
N GLU A 144 -0.10 0.03 -19.21
CA GLU A 144 0.89 0.96 -18.69
C GLU A 144 0.25 2.04 -17.82
N TRP A 145 0.88 2.36 -16.69
CA TRP A 145 0.46 3.37 -15.72
C TRP A 145 -0.89 3.11 -15.04
N GLN A 146 -1.47 1.92 -15.21
CA GLN A 146 -2.77 1.56 -14.63
C GLN A 146 -2.69 0.63 -13.41
N ALA A 147 -1.49 0.17 -13.05
CA ALA A 147 -1.30 -0.63 -11.85
C ALA A 147 -1.35 0.26 -10.60
N SER A 148 -2.21 -0.11 -9.66
CA SER A 148 -2.27 0.47 -8.31
C SER A 148 -2.06 -0.62 -7.27
N MET A 149 -1.71 -0.23 -6.04
CA MET A 149 -1.56 -1.19 -4.94
C MET A 149 -2.84 -2.01 -4.70
N LEU A 150 -4.02 -1.38 -4.81
CA LEU A 150 -5.29 -2.10 -4.68
C LEU A 150 -5.45 -3.18 -5.76
N LYS A 151 -5.08 -2.87 -7.01
CA LYS A 151 -5.14 -3.87 -8.09
C LYS A 151 -4.16 -5.01 -7.83
N ILE A 152 -2.93 -4.70 -7.41
CA ILE A 152 -1.94 -5.72 -7.05
C ILE A 152 -2.50 -6.62 -5.93
N ILE A 153 -3.06 -6.06 -4.86
CA ILE A 153 -3.69 -6.81 -3.77
C ILE A 153 -4.79 -7.74 -4.30
N ASN A 154 -5.71 -7.22 -5.11
CA ASN A 154 -6.79 -8.02 -5.67
C ASN A 154 -6.26 -9.17 -6.55
N THR A 155 -5.19 -8.91 -7.32
CA THR A 155 -4.57 -9.95 -8.15
C THR A 155 -3.81 -10.98 -7.31
N LEU A 156 -3.14 -10.57 -6.23
CA LEU A 156 -2.51 -11.49 -5.27
C LEU A 156 -3.56 -12.41 -4.63
N ASP A 157 -4.68 -11.85 -4.19
CA ASP A 157 -5.82 -12.61 -3.66
C ASP A 157 -6.37 -13.58 -4.73
N TYR A 158 -6.53 -13.15 -5.98
CA TYR A 158 -6.99 -13.98 -7.10
C TYR A 158 -6.07 -15.17 -7.38
N VAL A 159 -4.75 -14.99 -7.33
CA VAL A 159 -3.76 -16.06 -7.57
C VAL A 159 -3.36 -16.83 -6.32
N GLY A 160 -3.99 -16.54 -5.18
CA GLY A 160 -3.76 -17.22 -3.91
C GLY A 160 -2.45 -16.85 -3.19
N ILE A 161 -1.70 -15.84 -3.66
CA ILE A 161 -0.49 -15.38 -2.97
C ILE A 161 -0.90 -14.62 -1.71
N ARG A 162 -0.49 -15.14 -0.56
CA ARG A 162 -0.81 -14.53 0.74
C ARG A 162 0.01 -13.27 0.95
N HIS A 163 -0.62 -12.28 1.57
CA HIS A 163 -0.01 -11.01 1.92
C HIS A 163 -0.63 -10.53 3.25
N ALA A 164 0.04 -9.59 3.94
CA ALA A 164 -0.51 -9.00 5.15
C ALA A 164 -1.80 -8.20 4.84
N ASP A 165 -2.70 -8.11 5.80
CA ASP A 165 -3.92 -7.28 5.71
C ASP A 165 -3.68 -5.80 6.01
N ARG A 166 -2.40 -5.40 6.07
CA ARG A 166 -1.94 -4.05 6.36
C ARG A 166 -0.89 -3.55 5.38
N ILE A 167 -1.06 -2.32 4.90
CA ILE A 167 0.00 -1.54 4.24
C ILE A 167 0.60 -0.60 5.27
N ILE A 168 1.92 -0.53 5.34
CA ILE A 168 2.65 0.35 6.25
C ILE A 168 3.26 1.50 5.46
N TYR A 169 2.88 2.74 5.78
CA TYR A 169 3.51 3.95 5.26
C TYR A 169 4.53 4.47 6.25
N THR A 170 5.80 4.49 5.82
CA THR A 170 6.94 4.78 6.70
C THR A 170 7.17 6.27 6.88
N GLY A 171 6.65 7.11 5.97
CA GLY A 171 6.92 8.55 5.97
C GLY A 171 8.41 8.88 5.82
N GLY A 172 9.18 8.01 5.15
CA GLY A 172 10.64 8.15 4.98
C GLY A 172 11.46 7.77 6.21
N LYS A 173 10.83 7.26 7.28
CA LYS A 173 11.55 6.70 8.42
C LYS A 173 12.26 5.41 8.05
N GLU A 174 13.42 5.20 8.68
CA GLU A 174 14.11 3.93 8.56
C GLU A 174 13.28 2.83 9.20
N VAL A 175 13.08 1.74 8.44
CA VAL A 175 12.33 0.56 8.88
C VAL A 175 13.11 -0.72 8.57
N GLU A 176 12.83 -1.74 9.36
CA GLU A 176 13.18 -3.11 9.03
C GLU A 176 12.08 -3.67 8.11
N LEU A 177 12.48 -4.07 6.91
CA LEU A 177 11.56 -4.63 5.93
C LEU A 177 11.36 -6.14 6.19
N PRO A 178 10.15 -6.68 5.95
CA PRO A 178 9.91 -8.12 6.00
C PRO A 178 10.81 -8.90 5.04
N GLU A 179 10.88 -10.22 5.22
CA GLU A 179 11.66 -11.09 4.32
C GLU A 179 11.22 -10.93 2.86
N CYS A 180 9.91 -10.83 2.61
CA CYS A 180 9.34 -10.58 1.30
C CYS A 180 8.32 -9.45 1.37
N CYS A 181 8.48 -8.41 0.56
CA CYS A 181 7.52 -7.30 0.52
C CYS A 181 7.51 -6.60 -0.84
N ILE A 182 6.38 -5.99 -1.17
CA ILE A 182 6.28 -4.99 -2.23
C ILE A 182 6.57 -3.63 -1.60
N ILE A 183 7.59 -2.94 -2.11
CA ILE A 183 8.00 -1.62 -1.65
C ILE A 183 7.41 -0.58 -2.61
N MET A 184 6.90 0.51 -2.06
CA MET A 184 6.46 1.69 -2.79
C MET A 184 7.49 2.80 -2.62
N GLU A 185 8.15 3.20 -3.70
CA GLU A 185 9.01 4.38 -3.73
C GLU A 185 8.22 5.65 -4.04
N ASN A 186 8.66 6.74 -3.41
CA ASN A 186 8.14 8.07 -3.69
C ASN A 186 8.83 8.68 -4.92
N LEU A 187 8.19 8.64 -6.09
CA LEU A 187 8.62 9.39 -7.29
C LEU A 187 7.69 10.60 -7.56
N GLY A 188 7.12 11.18 -6.51
CA GLY A 188 6.24 12.34 -6.61
C GLY A 188 4.81 11.95 -6.98
N ARG A 189 4.40 12.19 -8.23
CA ARG A 189 3.00 11.95 -8.67
C ARG A 189 2.67 10.47 -8.80
N PHE A 190 3.66 9.63 -9.10
CA PHE A 190 3.49 8.20 -9.31
C PHE A 190 4.28 7.43 -8.27
N SER A 191 3.73 6.30 -7.82
CA SER A 191 4.48 5.34 -7.00
C SER A 191 5.23 4.40 -7.93
N HIS A 192 6.51 4.17 -7.66
CA HIS A 192 7.26 3.07 -8.30
C HIS A 192 7.26 1.87 -7.37
N TYR A 193 7.13 0.68 -7.95
CA TYR A 193 7.06 -0.57 -7.18
C TYR A 193 8.29 -1.41 -7.44
N LEU A 194 8.84 -1.98 -6.38
CA LEU A 194 9.92 -2.97 -6.40
C LEU A 194 9.69 -4.02 -5.32
N ILE A 195 10.44 -5.13 -5.37
CA ILE A 195 10.34 -6.20 -4.37
C ILE A 195 11.55 -6.18 -3.45
N GLY A 196 11.32 -6.22 -2.14
CA GLY A 196 12.32 -6.66 -1.17
C GLY A 196 12.20 -8.17 -0.98
N TYR A 197 13.28 -8.92 -1.17
CA TYR A 197 13.32 -10.36 -0.91
C TYR A 197 14.66 -10.78 -0.29
N LYS A 198 14.63 -11.35 0.91
CA LYS A 198 15.80 -11.85 1.66
C LYS A 198 16.96 -10.84 1.70
N GLY A 199 16.63 -9.57 1.96
CA GLY A 199 17.58 -8.47 2.06
C GLY A 199 18.14 -7.94 0.73
N SER A 200 17.66 -8.45 -0.41
CA SER A 200 17.96 -7.91 -1.75
C SER A 200 16.74 -7.21 -2.33
N TYR A 201 16.96 -6.27 -3.25
CA TYR A 201 15.92 -5.45 -3.85
C TYR A 201 15.87 -5.70 -5.36
N TYR A 202 14.69 -6.04 -5.87
CA TYR A 202 14.44 -6.41 -7.26
C TYR A 202 13.62 -5.30 -7.90
N ASP A 203 14.32 -4.39 -8.57
CA ASP A 203 13.73 -3.21 -9.19
C ASP A 203 13.51 -3.45 -10.69
N PRO A 204 12.27 -3.32 -11.20
CA PRO A 204 11.96 -3.48 -12.62
C PRO A 204 12.80 -2.65 -13.60
N ASN A 205 13.38 -1.54 -13.15
CA ASN A 205 14.25 -0.66 -13.95
C ASN A 205 15.74 -0.91 -13.70
N LYS A 206 16.12 -1.10 -12.44
CA LYS A 206 17.54 -1.10 -12.02
C LYS A 206 18.13 -2.50 -11.87
N GLY A 207 17.29 -3.54 -11.93
CA GLY A 207 17.69 -4.92 -11.68
C GLY A 207 17.84 -5.23 -10.19
N ILE A 208 18.78 -6.11 -9.86
CA ILE A 208 19.00 -6.55 -8.47
C ILE A 208 19.98 -5.61 -7.77
N MET A 209 19.55 -5.04 -6.65
CA MET A 209 20.35 -4.15 -5.80
C MET A 209 20.50 -4.77 -4.40
N LYS A 210 21.66 -4.56 -3.77
CA LYS A 210 21.91 -4.94 -2.36
C LYS A 210 21.68 -3.80 -1.38
N GLU A 211 21.80 -2.58 -1.87
CA GLU A 211 21.61 -1.37 -1.10
C GLU A 211 20.47 -0.58 -1.73
N PHE A 212 19.69 0.05 -0.87
CA PHE A 212 18.50 0.77 -1.26
C PHE A 212 18.29 1.90 -0.26
N ASP A 213 18.05 3.11 -0.78
CA ASP A 213 17.82 4.28 0.05
C ASP A 213 16.44 4.21 0.70
N LYS A 214 16.42 3.68 1.92
CA LYS A 214 15.18 3.49 2.70
C LYS A 214 14.44 4.80 2.96
N SER A 215 15.09 5.96 2.87
CA SER A 215 14.42 7.25 3.06
C SER A 215 13.41 7.57 1.94
N ASN A 216 13.55 6.92 0.76
CA ASN A 216 12.62 7.05 -0.36
C ASN A 216 11.43 6.09 -0.30
N ILE A 217 11.38 5.21 0.72
CA ILE A 217 10.23 4.34 0.94
C ILE A 217 9.04 5.21 1.35
N LYS A 218 8.00 5.20 0.53
CA LYS A 218 6.69 5.74 0.88
C LYS A 218 5.97 4.76 1.82
N GLY A 219 6.04 3.48 1.50
CA GLY A 219 5.47 2.40 2.30
C GLY A 219 5.73 1.03 1.70
N TYR A 220 5.19 -0.02 2.31
CA TYR A 220 5.32 -1.39 1.83
C TYR A 220 4.10 -2.26 2.19
N LEU A 221 3.95 -3.36 1.46
CA LEU A 221 3.03 -4.47 1.74
C LEU A 221 3.85 -5.74 1.94
N GLU A 222 3.68 -6.39 3.09
CA GLU A 222 4.32 -7.69 3.35
C GLU A 222 3.67 -8.81 2.54
N ILE A 223 4.50 -9.68 1.96
CA ILE A 223 4.09 -10.91 1.28
C ILE A 223 4.43 -12.09 2.20
N LEU A 224 3.44 -12.90 2.52
CA LEU A 224 3.56 -13.97 3.51
C LEU A 224 4.06 -15.25 2.84
N THR A 225 5.37 -15.45 2.87
CA THR A 225 6.05 -16.67 2.40
C THR A 225 5.78 -17.84 3.36
N ASP A 226 5.77 -19.07 2.83
CA ASP A 226 5.68 -20.33 3.61
C ASP A 226 7.08 -20.84 3.98
#